data_AF-A0A840E4G5-F1
#
_entry.id   AF-A0A840E4G5-F1
#
_cell.length_a   1.000
_cell.length_b   1.000
_cell.length_c   1.000
_cell.angle_alpha   90.00
_cell.angle_beta   90.00
_cell.angle_gamma   90.00
#
_symmetry.space_group_name_H-M   'P 1'
#
loop_
_entity.id
_entity.type
_entity.pdbx_description
1 polymer ?
#
loop_
_entity_poly.entity_id
_entity_poly.type
_entity_poly.pdbx_seq_one_letter_code
_entity_poly.pdbx_strand_id
1 'polypeptide(L)'
;MPKYFLLLLFLQVFSACSADEAPAEAQVEETKVIDPLPTATDNTGELQGNWRSTDDRMSVLRFEGNSMIRSYDGSDEETGENFILGPQCPGSPTAATDDATGRYLSIPDAERCYIITKLTATELELSEVGGGDTLRYVRE
;
A
#
# COMPACT_ATOMS: atom_id res chain seq x y z
N MET A 1 -22.18 -58.32 0.36
CA MET A 1 -23.61 -58.26 0.01
C MET A 1 -23.96 -56.80 -0.28
N PRO A 2 -24.43 -56.47 -1.49
CA PRO A 2 -24.71 -55.11 -1.94
C PRO A 2 -26.17 -54.72 -1.68
N LYS A 3 -26.46 -53.42 -1.56
CA LYS A 3 -27.83 -52.90 -1.74
C LYS A 3 -27.78 -51.51 -2.37
N TYR A 4 -27.56 -51.50 -3.68
CA TYR A 4 -27.97 -50.40 -4.53
C TYR A 4 -29.51 -50.40 -4.61
N PHE A 5 -30.11 -49.23 -4.43
CA PHE A 5 -31.49 -48.89 -4.76
C PHE A 5 -31.39 -47.43 -5.25
N LEU A 6 -31.24 -47.11 -6.55
CA LEU A 6 -32.19 -47.25 -7.66
C LEU A 6 -33.53 -46.60 -7.25
N LEU A 7 -34.13 -45.58 -7.86
CA LEU A 7 -33.93 -44.74 -9.05
C LEU A 7 -35.15 -43.75 -9.01
N LEU A 8 -35.10 -42.67 -9.79
CA LEU A 8 -36.23 -41.87 -10.35
C LEU A 8 -36.83 -40.72 -9.49
N LEU A 9 -36.70 -39.44 -9.88
CA LEU A 9 -37.26 -38.70 -11.04
C LEU A 9 -38.65 -38.13 -10.70
N PHE A 10 -38.81 -36.80 -10.64
CA PHE A 10 -40.00 -36.03 -11.07
C PHE A 10 -39.67 -34.53 -10.88
N LEU A 11 -39.26 -33.82 -11.94
CA LEU A 11 -40.06 -33.10 -12.93
C LEU A 11 -40.41 -31.67 -12.49
N GLN A 12 -40.16 -30.76 -13.44
CA GLN A 12 -40.19 -29.31 -13.33
C GLN A 12 -41.60 -28.74 -13.19
N VAL A 13 -41.70 -27.53 -12.65
CA VAL A 13 -42.81 -26.62 -12.95
C VAL A 13 -42.23 -25.31 -13.48
N PHE A 14 -42.45 -25.10 -14.78
CA PHE A 14 -42.37 -23.81 -15.44
C PHE A 14 -43.44 -22.90 -14.87
N SER A 15 -43.08 -21.67 -14.49
CA SER A 15 -44.05 -20.58 -14.44
C SER A 15 -43.52 -19.46 -15.33
N ALA A 16 -43.94 -19.51 -16.59
CA ALA A 16 -43.89 -18.38 -17.48
C ALA A 16 -45.05 -17.45 -17.11
N CYS A 17 -44.72 -16.22 -16.72
CA CYS A 17 -45.68 -15.13 -16.73
C CYS A 17 -45.05 -14.01 -17.57
N SER A 18 -45.55 -13.85 -18.79
CA SER A 18 -45.37 -12.64 -19.58
C SER A 18 -46.58 -11.76 -19.32
N ALA A 19 -46.35 -10.54 -18.84
CA ALA A 19 -47.27 -9.43 -18.97
C ALA A 19 -46.46 -8.19 -19.32
N ASP A 20 -46.88 -7.56 -20.41
CA ASP A 20 -46.23 -6.53 -21.20
C ASP A 20 -46.94 -5.21 -20.89
N GLU A 21 -46.26 -4.22 -20.30
CA GLU A 21 -46.69 -2.81 -20.29
C GLU A 21 -45.45 -1.89 -20.30
N ALA A 22 -45.35 -1.05 -21.32
CA ALA A 22 -44.38 0.05 -21.47
C ALA A 22 -44.96 1.36 -20.88
N PRO A 23 -44.27 2.52 -21.01
CA PRO A 23 -43.04 2.94 -20.34
C PRO A 23 -43.33 4.13 -19.39
N ALA A 24 -42.65 4.22 -18.25
CA ALA A 24 -42.74 5.39 -17.36
C ALA A 24 -41.35 5.82 -16.87
N GLU A 25 -40.94 6.97 -17.42
CA GLU A 25 -40.10 8.05 -16.92
C GLU A 25 -38.99 7.81 -15.90
N ALA A 26 -37.85 8.40 -16.25
CA ALA A 26 -36.62 8.51 -15.51
C ALA A 26 -36.78 8.96 -14.06
N GLN A 27 -36.05 8.30 -13.16
CA GLN A 27 -35.32 8.98 -12.10
C GLN A 27 -33.88 8.47 -12.11
N VAL A 28 -33.01 9.34 -12.61
CA VAL A 28 -31.56 9.23 -12.43
C VAL A 28 -31.32 9.33 -10.93
N GLU A 29 -31.09 8.19 -10.28
CA GLU A 29 -30.48 8.19 -8.96
C GLU A 29 -29.04 8.67 -9.18
N GLU A 30 -28.86 9.97 -8.93
CA GLU A 30 -27.59 10.64 -8.81
C GLU A 30 -26.75 9.86 -7.79
N THR A 31 -26.00 8.89 -8.29
CA THR A 31 -24.87 8.30 -7.57
C THR A 31 -23.97 9.49 -7.29
N LYS A 32 -24.07 10.01 -6.06
CA LYS A 32 -23.13 10.95 -5.49
C LYS A 32 -21.76 10.34 -5.76
N VAL A 33 -21.09 10.88 -6.77
CA VAL A 33 -19.68 10.67 -7.02
C VAL A 33 -19.06 11.08 -5.69
N ILE A 34 -18.69 10.08 -4.90
CA ILE A 34 -17.77 10.31 -3.81
C ILE A 34 -16.52 10.71 -4.56
N ASP A 35 -16.26 12.02 -4.57
CA ASP A 35 -15.01 12.60 -5.01
C ASP A 35 -13.89 11.67 -4.53
N PRO A 36 -12.95 11.28 -5.41
CA PRO A 36 -11.81 10.50 -4.96
C PRO A 36 -11.23 11.24 -3.76
N LEU A 37 -11.19 10.53 -2.62
CA LEU A 37 -10.55 10.96 -1.39
C LEU A 37 -9.28 11.72 -1.78
N PRO A 38 -9.08 12.96 -1.30
CA PRO A 38 -7.98 13.80 -1.77
C PRO A 38 -6.71 12.96 -1.76
N THR A 39 -6.09 12.81 -2.93
CA THR A 39 -4.81 12.12 -3.09
C THR A 39 -3.82 12.86 -2.22
N ALA A 40 -3.71 12.38 -1.00
CA ALA A 40 -2.67 12.74 -0.08
C ALA A 40 -1.35 12.52 -0.83
N THR A 41 -0.45 13.50 -0.76
CA THR A 41 0.81 13.50 -1.52
C THR A 41 1.54 12.19 -1.23
N ASP A 42 1.45 11.25 -2.17
CA ASP A 42 2.06 9.94 -2.05
C ASP A 42 3.55 10.12 -2.37
N ASN A 43 4.36 10.35 -1.33
CA ASN A 43 5.80 10.51 -1.45
C ASN A 43 6.50 9.26 -2.02
N THR A 44 5.76 8.18 -2.30
CA THR A 44 6.25 6.97 -2.97
C THR A 44 7.00 7.34 -4.25
N GLY A 45 6.52 8.30 -5.04
CA GLY A 45 7.20 8.74 -6.27
C GLY A 45 8.56 9.40 -6.02
N GLU A 46 8.67 10.25 -5.00
CA GLU A 46 9.89 10.98 -4.67
C GLU A 46 10.96 10.05 -4.07
N LEU A 47 10.56 8.99 -3.38
CA LEU A 47 11.50 8.01 -2.82
C LEU A 47 12.15 7.10 -3.86
N GLN A 48 11.56 6.93 -5.04
CA GLN A 48 12.06 5.95 -6.01
C GLN A 48 13.52 6.20 -6.42
N GLY A 49 14.25 5.11 -6.64
CA GLY A 49 15.64 5.12 -7.10
C GLY A 49 16.65 4.75 -6.01
N ASN A 50 17.92 5.07 -6.28
CA ASN A 50 19.06 4.72 -5.44
C ASN A 50 19.48 5.90 -4.55
N TRP A 51 19.77 5.59 -3.31
CA TRP A 51 20.18 6.52 -2.26
C TRP A 51 21.45 5.99 -1.60
N ARG A 52 22.57 6.67 -1.80
CA ARG A 52 23.85 6.30 -1.20
C ARG A 52 23.98 6.93 0.18
N SER A 53 24.36 6.16 1.18
CA SER A 53 24.59 6.71 2.51
C SER A 53 25.73 7.73 2.49
N THR A 54 25.56 8.83 3.21
CA THR A 54 26.61 9.84 3.40
C THR A 54 27.63 9.40 4.45
N ASP A 55 27.24 8.52 5.35
CA ASP A 55 28.05 8.06 6.47
C ASP A 55 28.85 6.80 6.11
N ASP A 56 28.35 6.01 5.15
CA ASP A 56 29.02 4.84 4.59
C ASP A 56 28.75 4.69 3.09
N ARG A 57 29.77 4.93 2.26
CA ARG A 57 29.64 4.91 0.80
C ARG A 57 29.36 3.53 0.21
N MET A 58 29.60 2.45 0.96
CA MET A 58 29.29 1.09 0.52
C MET A 58 27.82 0.73 0.78
N SER A 59 27.12 1.49 1.61
CA SER A 59 25.69 1.30 1.88
C SER A 59 24.84 2.08 0.88
N VAL A 60 23.99 1.36 0.16
CA VAL A 60 23.01 1.91 -0.77
C VAL A 60 21.62 1.42 -0.39
N LEU A 61 20.66 2.32 -0.45
CA LEU A 61 19.25 2.05 -0.25
C LEU A 61 18.50 2.29 -1.57
N ARG A 62 17.79 1.28 -2.05
CA ARG A 62 17.04 1.34 -3.31
C ARG A 62 15.56 1.17 -3.06
N PHE A 63 14.75 2.08 -3.61
CA PHE A 63 13.29 1.98 -3.58
C PHE A 63 12.77 1.66 -4.99
N GLU A 64 12.00 0.57 -5.09
CA GLU A 64 11.36 0.10 -6.32
C GLU A 64 9.90 -0.26 -6.05
N GLY A 65 8.98 0.62 -6.47
CA GLY A 65 7.58 0.52 -6.07
C GLY A 65 7.46 0.64 -4.55
N ASN A 66 6.92 -0.41 -3.92
CA ASN A 66 6.81 -0.58 -2.47
C ASN A 66 7.92 -1.46 -1.87
N SER A 67 8.97 -1.78 -2.63
CA SER A 67 10.12 -2.55 -2.16
C SER A 67 11.26 -1.63 -1.73
N MET A 68 11.78 -1.87 -0.54
CA MET A 68 12.97 -1.24 0.02
C MET A 68 14.09 -2.26 0.07
N ILE A 69 15.13 -2.07 -0.75
CA ILE A 69 16.25 -3.02 -0.90
C ILE A 69 17.50 -2.34 -0.35
N ARG A 70 18.17 -2.98 0.60
CA ARG A 70 19.48 -2.53 1.06
C ARG A 70 20.55 -3.29 0.31
N SER A 71 21.61 -2.58 -0.04
CA SER A 71 22.81 -3.12 -0.65
C SER A 71 24.01 -2.69 0.15
N TYR A 72 24.95 -3.61 0.33
CA TYR A 72 26.23 -3.32 0.97
C TYR A 72 27.36 -3.89 0.13
N ASP A 73 28.32 -3.04 -0.23
CA ASP A 73 29.45 -3.41 -1.09
C ASP A 73 29.00 -4.06 -2.42
N GLY A 74 27.91 -3.53 -2.99
CA GLY A 74 27.31 -3.99 -4.24
C GLY A 74 26.56 -5.33 -4.14
N SER A 75 26.40 -5.89 -2.94
CA SER A 75 25.61 -7.08 -2.68
C SER A 75 24.25 -6.68 -2.11
N ASP A 76 23.19 -6.95 -2.87
CA ASP A 76 21.82 -6.69 -2.43
C ASP A 76 21.36 -7.73 -1.39
N GLU A 77 20.51 -7.31 -0.46
CA GLU A 77 19.71 -8.23 0.34
C GLU A 77 18.85 -9.12 -0.59
N GLU A 78 18.82 -10.42 -0.31
CA GLU A 78 18.17 -11.42 -1.18
C GLU A 78 16.68 -11.13 -1.44
N THR A 79 16.03 -10.45 -0.50
CA THR A 79 14.63 -10.01 -0.61
C THR A 79 14.50 -8.59 -0.11
N GLY A 80 14.00 -7.70 -0.97
CA GLY A 80 13.58 -6.37 -0.54
C GLY A 80 12.42 -6.43 0.44
N GLU A 81 12.34 -5.43 1.31
CA GLU A 81 11.32 -5.32 2.33
C GLU A 81 10.14 -4.49 1.83
N ASN A 82 8.92 -4.96 2.08
CA ASN A 82 7.74 -4.19 1.73
C ASN A 82 7.60 -2.99 2.69
N PHE A 83 7.62 -1.77 2.14
CA PHE A 83 7.36 -0.56 2.90
C PHE A 83 5.99 0.04 2.58
N ILE A 84 5.45 0.77 3.55
CA ILE A 84 4.20 1.52 3.44
C ILE A 84 4.46 2.93 3.93
N LEU A 85 3.94 3.90 3.19
CA LEU A 85 3.93 5.30 3.62
C LEU A 85 2.62 5.65 4.29
N GLY A 86 2.68 6.46 5.35
CA GLY A 86 1.49 6.86 6.07
C GLY A 86 1.70 8.07 6.98
N PRO A 87 0.61 8.56 7.60
CA PRO A 87 0.66 9.67 8.54
C PRO A 87 1.21 9.28 9.92
N GLN A 88 1.38 7.98 10.19
CA GLN A 88 1.88 7.44 11.45
C GLN A 88 2.44 6.03 11.25
N CYS A 89 3.25 5.56 12.20
CA CYS A 89 3.65 4.15 12.28
C CYS A 89 2.46 3.25 12.66
N PRO A 90 2.35 2.04 12.08
CA PRO A 90 1.43 1.01 12.54
C PRO A 90 1.59 0.77 14.04
N GLY A 91 0.46 0.72 14.77
CA GLY A 91 0.45 0.47 16.22
C GLY A 91 0.87 1.62 17.13
N SER A 92 1.24 2.80 16.59
CA SER A 92 1.52 3.99 17.40
C SER A 92 0.24 4.74 17.77
N PRO A 93 0.05 5.16 19.04
CA PRO A 93 -1.10 5.98 19.47
C PRO A 93 -0.97 7.46 19.08
N THR A 94 0.13 7.85 18.40
CA THR A 94 0.38 9.25 18.05
C THR A 94 -0.65 9.70 17.03
N ALA A 95 -1.46 10.70 17.36
CA ALA A 95 -2.50 11.21 16.48
C ALA A 95 -1.90 11.65 15.13
N ALA A 96 -2.39 11.05 14.04
CA ALA A 96 -2.18 11.56 12.70
C ALA A 96 -2.60 13.03 12.65
N THR A 97 -1.67 13.91 12.29
CA THR A 97 -2.04 15.25 11.84
C THR A 97 -2.49 15.14 10.39
N ASP A 98 -3.60 15.76 10.03
CA ASP A 98 -4.27 15.57 8.72
C ASP A 98 -3.35 15.86 7.50
N ASP A 99 -2.24 16.57 7.70
CA ASP A 99 -1.23 16.88 6.67
C ASP A 99 0.01 15.95 6.65
N ALA A 100 0.03 14.86 7.42
CA ALA A 100 1.23 14.02 7.60
C ALA A 100 1.40 12.85 6.62
N THR A 101 0.55 12.70 5.60
CA THR A 101 0.69 11.56 4.68
C THR A 101 2.05 11.56 4.00
N GLY A 102 2.71 10.40 3.96
CA GLY A 102 4.07 10.29 3.43
C GLY A 102 5.18 10.70 4.40
N ARG A 103 4.86 11.05 5.66
CA ARG A 103 5.84 11.42 6.69
C ARG A 103 6.49 10.20 7.35
N TYR A 104 5.79 9.08 7.44
CA TYR A 104 6.30 7.86 8.05
C TYR A 104 6.48 6.78 7.01
N LEU A 105 7.62 6.09 7.06
CA LEU A 105 7.92 4.90 6.28
C LEU A 105 7.94 3.72 7.24
N SER A 106 7.04 2.77 7.02
CA SER A 106 6.89 1.59 7.87
C SER A 106 7.22 0.34 7.10
N ILE A 107 7.92 -0.60 7.73
CA ILE A 107 8.22 -1.94 7.22
C ILE A 107 7.53 -2.92 8.17
N PRO A 108 6.26 -3.28 7.91
CA PRO A 108 5.45 -4.03 8.87
C PRO A 108 6.05 -5.38 9.23
N ASP A 109 6.58 -6.10 8.25
CA ASP A 109 7.12 -7.45 8.42
C ASP A 109 8.38 -7.47 9.31
N ALA A 110 9.10 -6.35 9.39
CA ALA A 110 10.29 -6.17 10.23
C ALA A 110 10.00 -5.39 11.52
N GLU A 111 8.75 -4.98 11.75
CA GLU A 111 8.34 -4.10 12.87
C GLU A 111 9.16 -2.79 12.94
N ARG A 112 9.69 -2.31 11.81
CA ARG A 112 10.49 -1.08 11.73
C ARG A 112 9.67 0.09 11.23
N CYS A 113 9.94 1.28 11.77
CA CYS A 113 9.33 2.51 11.32
C CYS A 113 10.29 3.69 11.40
N TYR A 114 10.26 4.52 10.36
CA TYR A 114 11.07 5.71 10.23
C TYR A 114 10.20 6.93 10.05
N ILE A 115 10.67 8.05 10.59
CA ILE A 115 10.20 9.38 10.22
C ILE A 115 11.06 9.85 9.05
N ILE A 116 10.42 10.21 7.94
CA ILE A 116 11.08 10.93 6.84
C ILE A 116 11.24 12.38 7.30
N THR A 117 12.44 12.73 7.76
CA THR A 117 12.75 14.08 8.27
C THR A 117 13.20 15.02 7.17
N LYS A 118 13.66 14.47 6.04
CA LYS A 118 13.99 15.21 4.83
C LYS A 118 13.79 14.32 3.60
N LEU A 119 13.11 14.84 2.59
CA LEU A 119 13.01 14.24 1.26
C LEU A 119 13.03 15.35 0.23
N THR A 120 14.07 15.37 -0.59
CA THR A 120 14.23 16.31 -1.70
C THR A 120 14.62 15.55 -2.97
N ALA A 121 14.81 16.26 -4.07
CA ALA A 121 15.32 15.66 -5.30
C ALA A 121 16.70 14.99 -5.12
N THR A 122 17.49 15.38 -4.12
CA THR A 122 18.89 14.90 -3.96
C THR A 122 19.23 14.38 -2.57
N GLU A 123 18.36 14.56 -1.57
CA GLU A 123 18.65 14.22 -0.18
C GLU A 123 17.49 13.46 0.46
N LEU A 124 17.82 12.44 1.26
CA LEU A 124 16.89 11.66 2.06
C LEU A 124 17.44 11.51 3.48
N GLU A 125 16.60 11.80 4.48
CA GLU A 125 16.89 11.54 5.88
C GLU A 125 15.77 10.74 6.52
N LEU A 126 16.15 9.63 7.17
CA LEU A 126 15.25 8.71 7.85
C LEU A 126 15.68 8.59 9.32
N SER A 127 14.81 8.96 10.25
CA SER A 127 15.06 8.79 11.69
C SER A 127 14.22 7.64 12.22
N GLU A 128 14.86 6.63 12.81
CA GLU A 128 14.14 5.49 13.39
C GLU A 128 13.30 5.91 14.62
N VAL A 129 12.03 5.51 14.63
CA VAL A 129 11.12 5.82 15.73
C VAL A 129 11.50 4.99 16.96
N GLY A 130 11.58 5.64 18.12
CA GLY A 130 11.97 4.99 19.38
C GLY A 130 13.37 5.35 19.89
N GLY A 131 14.07 6.27 19.20
CA GLY A 131 15.34 6.83 19.67
C GLY A 131 16.58 6.25 18.97
N GLY A 132 16.44 5.76 17.74
CA GLY A 132 17.56 5.31 16.91
C GLY A 132 18.27 6.44 16.17
N ASP A 133 19.28 6.07 15.39
CA ASP A 133 20.08 6.99 14.58
C ASP A 133 19.29 7.56 13.40
N THR A 134 19.74 8.72 12.90
CA THR A 134 19.23 9.29 11.64
C THR A 134 20.13 8.86 10.50
N LEU A 135 19.57 8.06 9.59
CA LEU A 135 20.20 7.63 8.36
C LEU A 135 20.13 8.76 7.32
N ARG A 136 21.25 9.08 6.70
CA ARG A 136 21.39 10.19 5.76
C ARG A 136 21.87 9.68 4.41
N TYR A 137 21.22 10.11 3.35
CA TYR A 137 21.52 9.66 2.01
C TYR A 137 21.51 10.79 0.98
N VAL A 138 22.27 10.58 -0.09
CA VAL A 138 22.24 11.38 -1.32
C VAL A 138 21.78 10.52 -2.49
N ARG A 139 21.04 11.12 -3.41
CA ARG A 139 20.60 10.42 -4.63
C ARG A 139 21.80 10.09 -5.52
N GLU A 140 21.78 8.88 -6.12
CA GLU A 140 22.75 8.45 -7.14
C GLU A 140 22.34 8.82 -8.57
#